data_AF-A0A2E3PYB9-F1
#
_entry.id   AF-A0A2E3PYB9-F1
#
_cell.length_a   1.000
_cell.length_b   1.000
_cell.length_c   1.000
_cell.angle_alpha   90.00
_cell.angle_beta   90.00
_cell.angle_gamma   90.00
#
_symmetry.space_group_name_H-M   'P 1'
#
loop_
_entity.id
_entity.type
_entity.pdbx_description
1 polymer ?
#
loop_
_entity_poly.entity_id
_entity_poly.type
_entity_poly.pdbx_seq_one_letter_code
_entity_poly.pdbx_strand_id
1 'polypeptide(L)'
;MPSQSCPPGFQSHRYRHTFETDGSWQDIWKWLMRPETFTAGQPWPYRVEFLETPGPDGIVAGGFDVGTLNAHHGPFMNFCGVVSRIEVGDDRAERDIEYGYGAYFLAFRLIRPHGLKVAVESVSEARCRVVVTVDSWVRPWAARLWTLAQKCFWPGFGFSLRKAGRRSLATRR
;
A
#
# COMPACT_ATOMS: atom_id res chain seq x y z
N MET A 1 13.36 6.35 -7.44
CA MET A 1 14.66 5.98 -6.81
C MET A 1 15.57 5.38 -7.89
N PRO A 2 16.87 5.09 -7.68
CA PRO A 2 17.61 4.29 -8.64
C PRO A 2 16.92 2.93 -8.86
N SER A 3 16.91 2.44 -10.10
CA SER A 3 16.31 1.15 -10.43
C SER A 3 16.97 0.02 -9.63
N GLN A 4 16.16 -0.81 -9.01
CA GLN A 4 16.66 -1.89 -8.16
C GLN A 4 16.57 -3.24 -8.88
N SER A 5 17.65 -4.02 -8.83
CA SER A 5 17.73 -5.35 -9.45
C SER A 5 17.38 -6.46 -8.47
N CYS A 6 16.80 -7.56 -8.98
CA CYS A 6 16.53 -8.75 -8.18
C CYS A 6 17.85 -9.31 -7.60
N PRO A 7 17.99 -9.44 -6.26
CA PRO A 7 19.23 -9.92 -5.67
C PRO A 7 19.53 -11.39 -6.02
N PRO A 8 20.81 -11.80 -6.02
CA PRO A 8 21.18 -13.19 -6.31
C PRO A 8 20.51 -14.23 -5.40
N GLY A 9 19.93 -15.25 -6.04
CA GLY A 9 19.20 -16.33 -5.36
C GLY A 9 17.85 -15.91 -4.75
N PHE A 10 17.33 -14.76 -5.15
CA PHE A 10 15.93 -14.39 -4.96
C PHE A 10 15.17 -14.57 -6.28
N GLN A 11 13.86 -14.69 -6.18
CA GLN A 11 12.94 -14.65 -7.32
C GLN A 11 11.96 -13.49 -7.15
N SER A 12 11.42 -13.00 -8.28
CA SER A 12 10.27 -12.09 -8.24
C SER A 12 9.05 -12.82 -7.70
N HIS A 13 8.31 -12.15 -6.83
CA HIS A 13 7.05 -12.59 -6.28
C HIS A 13 6.08 -11.42 -6.27
N ARG A 14 4.88 -11.66 -6.80
CA ARG A 14 3.78 -10.71 -6.83
C ARG A 14 2.61 -11.32 -6.11
N TYR A 15 2.10 -10.61 -5.11
CA TYR A 15 0.84 -10.94 -4.46
C TYR A 15 -0.20 -9.88 -4.79
N ARG A 16 -1.36 -10.31 -5.26
CA ARG A 16 -2.51 -9.43 -5.57
C ARG A 16 -3.69 -9.83 -4.71
N HIS A 17 -4.33 -8.85 -4.08
CA HIS A 17 -5.58 -9.04 -3.36
C HIS A 17 -6.61 -8.04 -3.86
N THR A 18 -7.84 -8.51 -4.01
CA THR A 18 -8.94 -7.73 -4.55
C THR A 18 -10.06 -7.68 -3.54
N PHE A 19 -10.60 -6.48 -3.32
CA PHE A 19 -11.76 -6.23 -2.50
C PHE A 19 -12.86 -5.63 -3.36
N GLU A 20 -14.09 -6.07 -3.17
CA GLU A 20 -15.26 -5.32 -3.62
C GLU A 20 -15.90 -4.66 -2.40
N THR A 21 -16.27 -3.39 -2.53
CA THR A 21 -16.93 -2.63 -1.47
C THR A 21 -18.03 -1.76 -2.04
N ASP A 22 -18.99 -1.46 -1.17
CA ASP A 22 -19.99 -0.44 -1.41
C ASP A 22 -19.35 0.95 -1.35
N GLY A 23 -20.02 1.96 -1.91
CA GLY A 23 -19.55 3.33 -2.01
C GLY A 23 -19.00 3.66 -3.40
N SER A 24 -18.95 4.96 -3.70
CA SER A 24 -18.33 5.45 -4.94
C SER A 24 -16.81 5.27 -4.89
N TRP A 25 -16.20 5.05 -6.05
CA TRP A 25 -14.74 4.92 -6.13
C TRP A 25 -14.03 6.19 -5.62
N GLN A 26 -14.60 7.38 -5.86
CA GLN A 26 -14.01 8.65 -5.42
C GLN A 26 -13.99 8.80 -3.90
N ASP A 27 -15.04 8.37 -3.21
CA ASP A 27 -15.08 8.47 -1.74
C ASP A 27 -14.12 7.47 -1.10
N ILE A 28 -14.06 6.26 -1.66
CA ILE A 28 -13.06 5.26 -1.26
C ILE A 28 -11.65 5.76 -1.56
N TRP A 29 -11.42 6.37 -2.71
CA TRP A 29 -10.13 6.96 -3.05
C TRP A 29 -9.72 8.04 -2.05
N LYS A 30 -10.62 8.98 -1.74
CA LYS A 30 -10.39 10.00 -0.71
C LYS A 30 -10.06 9.40 0.65
N TRP A 31 -10.65 8.26 0.99
CA TRP A 31 -10.32 7.53 2.22
C TRP A 31 -8.93 6.86 2.14
N LEU A 32 -8.57 6.26 1.01
CA LEU A 32 -7.25 5.66 0.74
C LEU A 32 -6.11 6.70 0.66
N MET A 33 -6.44 7.97 0.42
CA MET A 33 -5.49 9.08 0.39
C MET A 33 -5.31 9.78 1.73
N ARG A 34 -5.90 9.28 2.82
CA ARG A 34 -5.68 9.80 4.19
C ARG A 34 -4.59 9.00 4.90
N PRO A 35 -3.47 9.60 5.33
CA PRO A 35 -2.45 8.91 6.11
C PRO A 35 -3.01 8.21 7.35
N GLU A 36 -4.01 8.81 8.01
CA GLU A 36 -4.66 8.29 9.21
C GLU A 36 -5.33 6.93 8.97
N THR A 37 -5.74 6.64 7.74
CA THR A 37 -6.26 5.32 7.35
C THR A 37 -5.24 4.21 7.59
N PHE A 38 -3.94 4.54 7.54
CA PHE A 38 -2.84 3.58 7.66
C PHE A 38 -2.08 3.75 8.98
N THR A 39 -2.03 4.95 9.55
CA THR A 39 -1.34 5.18 10.83
C THR A 39 -2.22 4.85 12.03
N ALA A 40 -3.54 5.10 11.96
CA ALA A 40 -4.45 4.84 13.07
C ALA A 40 -4.78 3.35 13.20
N GLY A 41 -4.73 2.84 14.43
CA GLY A 41 -5.15 1.46 14.73
C GLY A 41 -4.10 0.38 14.42
N GLN A 42 -2.84 0.78 14.16
CA GLN A 42 -1.74 -0.19 14.08
C GLN A 42 -1.54 -0.85 15.45
N PRO A 43 -1.51 -2.20 15.52
CA PRO A 43 -1.28 -2.89 16.78
C PRO A 43 0.15 -2.65 17.25
N TRP A 44 0.34 -2.39 18.53
CA TRP A 44 1.69 -2.26 19.09
C TRP A 44 2.50 -3.56 18.86
N PRO A 45 3.77 -3.49 18.41
CA PRO A 45 4.63 -2.31 18.24
C PRO A 45 4.70 -1.78 16.79
N TYR A 46 3.82 -2.21 15.89
CA TYR A 46 3.84 -1.82 14.49
C TYR A 46 3.40 -0.37 14.28
N ARG A 47 4.03 0.32 13.33
CA ARG A 47 3.74 1.71 13.00
C ARG A 47 3.86 1.98 11.50
N VAL A 48 3.14 3.00 11.07
CA VAL A 48 3.28 3.62 9.75
C VAL A 48 3.56 5.10 9.98
N GLU A 49 4.57 5.62 9.30
CA GLU A 49 5.03 6.99 9.43
C GLU A 49 5.17 7.62 8.05
N PHE A 50 4.88 8.91 7.97
CA PHE A 50 5.05 9.75 6.79
C PHE A 50 5.90 10.94 7.20
N LEU A 51 6.93 11.24 6.42
CA LEU A 51 7.83 12.37 6.67
C LEU A 51 7.56 13.45 5.64
N GLU A 52 7.42 14.69 6.12
CA GLU A 52 7.49 15.85 5.25
C GLU A 52 8.84 15.85 4.51
N THR A 53 8.78 15.81 3.19
CA THR A 53 9.94 15.57 2.35
C THR A 53 10.15 16.77 1.42
N PRO A 54 11.21 17.58 1.62
CA PRO A 54 11.50 18.69 0.73
C PRO A 54 11.80 18.24 -0.70
N GLY A 55 11.08 18.80 -1.66
CA GLY A 55 11.29 18.60 -3.09
C GLY A 55 12.37 19.52 -3.69
N PRO A 56 12.87 19.20 -4.89
CA PRO A 56 13.89 20.00 -5.58
C PRO A 56 13.38 21.37 -6.04
N ASP A 57 12.07 21.54 -6.15
CA ASP A 57 11.36 22.77 -6.48
C ASP A 57 10.99 23.62 -5.25
N GLY A 58 11.39 23.19 -4.05
CA GLY A 58 11.06 23.84 -2.79
C GLY A 58 9.67 23.51 -2.25
N ILE A 59 8.88 22.67 -2.95
CA ILE A 59 7.59 22.18 -2.46
C ILE A 59 7.85 21.02 -1.49
N VAL A 60 7.24 21.05 -0.31
CA VAL A 60 7.36 19.97 0.68
C VAL A 60 6.23 18.97 0.44
N ALA A 61 6.59 17.73 0.09
CA ALA A 61 5.64 16.64 -0.09
C ALA A 61 5.23 16.06 1.26
N GLY A 62 3.92 15.92 1.51
CA GLY A 62 3.38 15.37 2.76
C GLY A 62 2.35 14.26 2.54
N GLY A 63 2.18 13.39 3.55
CA GLY A 63 1.18 12.32 3.52
C GLY A 63 1.30 11.39 2.32
N PHE A 64 0.39 11.51 1.35
CA PHE A 64 0.41 10.70 0.14
C PHE A 64 0.74 11.49 -1.13
N ASP A 65 1.39 12.64 -1.01
CA ASP A 65 1.92 13.36 -2.17
C ASP A 65 3.09 12.61 -2.80
N VAL A 66 3.27 12.78 -4.12
CA VAL A 66 4.43 12.20 -4.82
C VAL A 66 5.72 12.78 -4.23
N GLY A 67 6.67 11.90 -3.91
CA GLY A 67 7.92 12.27 -3.26
C GLY A 67 7.91 12.10 -1.73
N THR A 68 6.74 11.91 -1.10
CA THR A 68 6.69 11.70 0.35
C THR A 68 7.37 10.39 0.77
N LEU A 69 8.31 10.50 1.70
CA LEU A 69 8.93 9.36 2.36
C LEU A 69 7.98 8.76 3.39
N ASN A 70 7.89 7.43 3.40
CA ASN A 70 7.10 6.69 4.36
C ASN A 70 7.87 5.46 4.88
N ALA A 71 7.51 5.01 6.08
CA ALA A 71 8.05 3.80 6.67
C ALA A 71 6.94 2.99 7.33
N HIS A 72 6.83 1.71 6.97
CA HIS A 72 6.02 0.73 7.71
C HIS A 72 6.98 -0.16 8.48
N HIS A 73 6.94 -0.11 9.81
CA HIS A 73 7.96 -0.78 10.62
C HIS A 73 7.39 -1.45 11.86
N GLY A 74 8.18 -2.37 12.41
CA GLY A 74 7.86 -3.14 13.60
C GLY A 74 8.79 -4.33 13.75
N PRO A 75 8.53 -5.25 14.69
CA PRO A 75 9.30 -6.47 14.82
C PRO A 75 9.42 -7.19 13.48
N PHE A 76 10.66 -7.46 13.07
CA PHE A 76 10.98 -8.19 11.84
C PHE A 76 10.49 -7.53 10.55
N MET A 77 10.14 -6.26 10.55
CA MET A 77 9.58 -5.58 9.39
C MET A 77 10.11 -4.15 9.29
N ASN A 78 10.60 -3.79 8.11
CA ASN A 78 10.94 -2.41 7.78
C ASN A 78 10.66 -2.18 6.30
N PHE A 79 9.64 -1.40 5.95
CA PHE A 79 9.30 -1.03 4.57
C PHE A 79 9.41 0.49 4.42
N CYS A 80 10.64 0.97 4.30
CA CYS A 80 10.93 2.36 3.93
C CYS A 80 10.72 2.54 2.43
N GLY A 81 9.95 3.54 2.03
CA GLY A 81 9.68 3.81 0.63
C GLY A 81 9.31 5.26 0.36
N VAL A 82 9.04 5.54 -0.90
CA VAL A 82 8.60 6.83 -1.40
C VAL A 82 7.31 6.64 -2.19
N VAL A 83 6.36 7.57 -2.04
CA VAL A 83 5.21 7.63 -2.95
C VAL A 83 5.73 8.05 -4.32
N SER A 84 5.73 7.13 -5.27
CA SER A 84 6.41 7.32 -6.56
C SER A 84 5.47 7.79 -7.66
N ARG A 85 4.18 7.49 -7.54
CA ARG A 85 3.20 7.76 -8.60
C ARG A 85 1.80 7.84 -8.02
N ILE A 86 1.01 8.78 -8.55
CA ILE A 86 -0.42 8.89 -8.32
C ILE A 86 -1.06 9.19 -9.67
N GLU A 87 -2.05 8.41 -10.05
CA GLU A 87 -2.82 8.63 -11.28
C GLU A 87 -4.30 8.60 -10.93
N VAL A 88 -5.03 9.61 -11.40
CA VAL A 88 -6.48 9.72 -11.21
C VAL A 88 -7.10 9.92 -12.58
N GLY A 89 -7.97 8.99 -12.98
CA GLY A 89 -8.76 9.05 -14.20
C GLY A 89 -10.25 9.23 -13.89
N ASP A 90 -11.07 9.04 -14.92
CA ASP A 90 -12.51 9.30 -14.84
C ASP A 90 -13.28 8.25 -14.00
N ASP A 91 -12.83 7.00 -14.04
CA ASP A 91 -13.48 5.86 -13.39
C ASP A 91 -12.54 5.06 -12.47
N ARG A 92 -11.30 5.53 -12.27
CA ARG A 92 -10.28 4.84 -11.49
C ARG A 92 -9.22 5.78 -10.92
N ALA A 93 -8.55 5.34 -9.88
CA ALA A 93 -7.34 5.96 -9.38
C ALA A 93 -6.36 4.93 -8.84
N GLU A 94 -5.07 5.24 -8.89
CA GLU A 94 -4.01 4.41 -8.36
C GLU A 94 -2.88 5.21 -7.72
N ARG A 95 -2.21 4.59 -6.75
CA ARG A 95 -0.97 5.10 -6.16
C ARG A 95 0.03 3.96 -5.98
N ASP A 96 1.27 4.28 -6.27
CA ASP A 96 2.41 3.40 -6.07
C ASP A 96 3.31 3.94 -4.95
N ILE A 97 3.79 3.03 -4.12
CA ILE A 97 4.92 3.24 -3.21
C ILE A 97 6.06 2.35 -3.71
N GLU A 98 7.20 2.97 -4.00
CA GLU A 98 8.45 2.27 -4.29
C GLU A 98 9.19 2.08 -2.97
N TYR A 99 9.47 0.84 -2.58
CA TYR A 99 10.25 0.56 -1.37
C TYR A 99 11.74 0.52 -1.71
N GLY A 100 12.56 1.14 -0.86
CA GLY A 100 14.01 1.19 -1.05
C GLY A 100 14.71 -0.13 -0.75
N TYR A 101 16.00 -0.20 -1.08
CA TYR A 101 16.85 -1.38 -0.87
C TYR A 101 16.82 -1.89 0.59
N GLY A 102 16.64 -0.98 1.54
CA GLY A 102 16.52 -1.22 2.98
C GLY A 102 15.24 -1.95 3.42
N ALA A 103 14.33 -2.26 2.50
CA ALA A 103 13.05 -2.86 2.83
C ALA A 103 13.14 -4.37 3.02
N TYR A 104 12.59 -4.88 4.13
CA TYR A 104 12.56 -6.31 4.43
C TYR A 104 11.39 -6.76 5.29
N PHE A 105 11.02 -8.04 5.14
CA PHE A 105 10.16 -8.78 6.06
C PHE A 105 10.91 -10.03 6.56
N LEU A 106 10.80 -10.32 7.86
CA LEU A 106 11.61 -11.27 8.63
C LEU A 106 13.10 -10.93 8.70
N ALA A 107 13.76 -10.82 7.56
CA ALA A 107 15.14 -10.37 7.44
C ALA A 107 15.45 -10.01 5.97
N PHE A 108 16.46 -9.15 5.77
CA PHE A 108 17.02 -8.84 4.45
C PHE A 108 17.40 -10.06 3.61
N ARG A 109 17.74 -11.18 4.25
CA ARG A 109 18.13 -12.42 3.57
C ARG A 109 16.93 -13.24 3.05
N LEU A 110 15.69 -12.88 3.40
CA LEU A 110 14.50 -13.68 3.14
C LEU A 110 13.54 -13.02 2.15
N ILE A 111 13.02 -11.84 2.49
CA ILE A 111 11.95 -11.17 1.74
C ILE A 111 12.28 -9.67 1.67
N ARG A 112 12.25 -9.12 0.46
CA ARG A 112 12.54 -7.71 0.16
C ARG A 112 11.41 -7.13 -0.68
N PRO A 113 10.40 -6.48 -0.07
CA PRO A 113 9.40 -5.76 -0.82
C PRO A 113 10.05 -4.60 -1.57
N HIS A 114 9.63 -4.37 -2.81
CA HIS A 114 10.12 -3.27 -3.62
C HIS A 114 8.98 -2.41 -4.19
N GLY A 115 7.73 -2.86 -4.06
CA GLY A 115 6.58 -2.07 -4.48
C GLY A 115 5.30 -2.42 -3.73
N LEU A 116 4.49 -1.40 -3.43
CA LEU A 116 3.10 -1.51 -3.03
C LEU A 116 2.26 -0.64 -3.95
N LYS A 117 1.26 -1.23 -4.60
CA LYS A 117 0.31 -0.52 -5.45
C LYS A 117 -1.09 -0.67 -4.88
N VAL A 118 -1.81 0.43 -4.80
CA VAL A 118 -3.22 0.46 -4.41
C VAL A 118 -3.99 1.16 -5.51
N ALA A 119 -4.90 0.43 -6.15
CA ALA A 119 -5.79 0.93 -7.18
C ALA A 119 -7.24 0.80 -6.72
N VAL A 120 -8.08 1.74 -7.15
CA VAL A 120 -9.53 1.67 -7.00
C VAL A 120 -10.17 1.95 -8.35
N GLU A 121 -11.15 1.14 -8.72
CA GLU A 121 -11.90 1.26 -9.96
C GLU A 121 -13.40 1.23 -9.70
N SER A 122 -14.15 2.00 -10.47
CA SER A 122 -15.61 2.00 -10.46
C SER A 122 -16.14 0.67 -10.97
N VAL A 123 -17.10 0.10 -10.25
CA VAL A 123 -17.91 -1.04 -10.73
C VAL A 123 -19.33 -0.56 -11.07
N SER A 124 -19.84 0.39 -10.29
CA SER A 124 -21.08 1.13 -10.50
C SER A 124 -21.02 2.43 -9.71
N GLU A 125 -22.05 3.29 -9.79
CA GLU A 125 -22.09 4.54 -9.00
C GLU A 125 -21.97 4.32 -7.48
N ALA A 126 -22.43 3.16 -6.99
CA ALA A 126 -22.49 2.82 -5.56
C ALA A 126 -21.58 1.66 -5.16
N ARG A 127 -20.73 1.16 -6.07
CA ARG A 127 -19.79 0.06 -5.79
C ARG A 127 -18.47 0.28 -6.50
N CYS A 128 -17.38 -0.08 -5.84
CA CYS A 128 -16.05 -0.04 -6.44
C CYS A 128 -15.25 -1.29 -6.07
N ARG A 129 -14.18 -1.50 -6.83
CA ARG A 129 -13.19 -2.55 -6.57
C ARG A 129 -11.87 -1.91 -6.18
N VAL A 130 -11.28 -2.39 -5.08
CA VAL A 130 -9.95 -1.99 -4.63
C VAL A 130 -9.00 -3.15 -4.86
N VAL A 131 -7.90 -2.89 -5.53
CA VAL A 131 -6.86 -3.86 -5.82
C VAL A 131 -5.59 -3.43 -5.12
N VAL A 132 -5.04 -4.32 -4.30
CA VAL A 132 -3.74 -4.14 -3.67
C VAL A 132 -2.75 -5.13 -4.26
N THR A 133 -1.61 -4.63 -4.71
CA THR A 133 -0.52 -5.44 -5.25
C THR A 133 0.75 -5.18 -4.46
N VAL A 134 1.36 -6.25 -3.96
CA VAL A 134 2.66 -6.23 -3.28
C VAL A 134 3.67 -6.94 -4.16
N ASP A 135 4.68 -6.22 -4.58
CA ASP A 135 5.80 -6.74 -5.35
C ASP A 135 7.02 -6.90 -4.44
N SER A 136 7.65 -8.07 -4.49
CA SER A 136 8.75 -8.46 -3.62
C SER A 136 9.76 -9.35 -4.33
N TRP A 137 11.01 -9.29 -3.88
CA TRP A 137 11.96 -10.37 -4.10
C TRP A 137 11.96 -11.29 -2.90
N VAL A 138 11.87 -12.59 -3.14
CA VAL A 138 11.81 -13.59 -2.06
C VAL A 138 12.77 -14.74 -2.32
N ARG A 139 13.28 -15.35 -1.24
CA ARG A 139 13.90 -16.67 -1.35
C ARG A 139 12.86 -17.69 -1.81
N PRO A 140 13.18 -18.60 -2.76
CA PRO A 140 12.20 -19.55 -3.29
C PRO A 140 11.44 -20.34 -2.23
N TRP A 141 12.15 -20.83 -1.20
CA TRP A 141 11.55 -21.59 -0.10
C TRP A 141 10.66 -20.74 0.82
N ALA A 142 10.89 -19.43 0.90
CA ALA A 142 10.12 -18.51 1.73
C ALA A 142 8.86 -17.96 1.01
N ALA A 143 8.75 -18.15 -0.31
CA ALA A 143 7.67 -17.58 -1.11
C ALA A 143 6.27 -18.01 -0.66
N ARG A 144 6.11 -19.28 -0.27
CA ARG A 144 4.81 -19.81 0.22
C ARG A 144 4.42 -19.19 1.56
N LEU A 145 5.38 -19.09 2.48
CA LEU A 145 5.19 -18.43 3.76
C LEU A 145 4.80 -16.96 3.55
N TRP A 146 5.46 -16.28 2.61
CA TRP A 146 5.14 -14.90 2.29
C TRP A 146 3.73 -14.73 1.75
N THR A 147 3.31 -15.57 0.80
CA THR A 147 1.93 -15.59 0.31
C THR A 147 0.92 -15.83 1.44
N LEU A 148 1.23 -16.73 2.38
CA LEU A 148 0.34 -17.01 3.52
C LEU A 148 0.22 -15.79 4.44
N ALA A 149 1.34 -15.15 4.79
CA ALA A 149 1.34 -13.93 5.60
C ALA A 149 0.48 -12.83 4.96
N GLN A 150 0.63 -12.63 3.64
CA GLN A 150 -0.18 -11.68 2.88
C GLN A 150 -1.68 -12.05 2.91
N LYS A 151 -2.02 -13.32 2.71
CA LYS A 151 -3.41 -13.80 2.79
C LYS A 151 -4.06 -13.58 4.17
N CYS A 152 -3.28 -13.66 5.25
CA CYS A 152 -3.79 -13.41 6.60
C CYS A 152 -3.92 -11.91 6.92
N PHE A 153 -3.04 -11.07 6.37
CA PHE A 153 -3.00 -9.64 6.65
C PHE A 153 -4.14 -8.86 5.98
N TRP A 154 -4.31 -9.01 4.66
CA TRP A 154 -5.23 -8.18 3.87
C TRP A 154 -6.72 -8.27 4.23
N PRO A 155 -7.27 -9.39 4.72
CA PRO A 155 -8.66 -9.45 5.19
C PRO A 155 -8.99 -8.41 6.28
N GLY A 156 -8.03 -8.09 7.17
CA GLY A 156 -8.20 -7.06 8.19
C GLY A 156 -8.40 -5.67 7.58
N PHE A 157 -7.59 -5.32 6.59
CA PHE A 157 -7.77 -4.09 5.81
C PHE A 157 -9.13 -4.06 5.08
N GLY A 158 -9.54 -5.20 4.52
CA GLY A 158 -10.84 -5.35 3.86
C GLY A 158 -12.04 -5.06 4.78
N PHE A 159 -11.93 -5.32 6.08
CA PHE A 159 -12.97 -4.95 7.05
C PHE A 159 -13.11 -3.43 7.20
N SER A 160 -11.99 -2.73 7.39
CA SER A 160 -11.95 -1.26 7.48
C SER A 160 -12.44 -0.61 6.18
N LEU A 161 -12.04 -1.15 5.03
CA LEU A 161 -12.48 -0.69 3.72
C LEU A 161 -14.01 -0.80 3.56
N ARG A 162 -14.60 -1.96 3.88
CA ARG A 162 -16.06 -2.15 3.83
C ARG A 162 -16.80 -1.19 4.76
N LYS A 163 -16.24 -0.91 5.94
CA LYS A 163 -16.81 0.06 6.88
C LYS A 163 -16.77 1.48 6.31
N ALA A 164 -15.68 1.87 5.64
CA ALA A 164 -15.57 3.16 4.96
C ALA A 164 -16.59 3.28 3.81
N GLY A 165 -16.73 2.22 3.01
CA GLY A 165 -17.71 2.16 1.91
C GLY A 165 -19.15 2.37 2.35
N ARG A 166 -19.58 1.65 3.39
CA ARG A 166 -20.93 1.82 3.96
C ARG A 166 -21.17 3.24 4.49
N ARG A 167 -20.15 3.89 5.06
CA ARG A 167 -20.24 5.27 5.54
C ARG A 167 -20.38 6.26 4.39
N SER A 168 -19.63 6.08 3.30
CA SER A 168 -19.74 6.91 2.09
C SER A 168 -21.17 6.91 1.53
N LEU A 169 -21.82 5.74 1.48
CA LEU A 169 -23.21 5.66 1.02
C LEU A 169 -24.20 6.39 1.95
N ALA A 170 -23.97 6.35 3.27
CA ALA A 170 -24.86 6.99 4.23
C ALA A 170 -24.81 8.53 4.16
N THR A 171 -23.69 9.12 3.75
CA THR A 171 -23.53 10.58 3.61
C THR A 171 -24.11 11.13 2.30
N ARG A 172 -24.45 10.26 1.33
CA ARG A 172 -25.06 10.65 0.04
C ARG A 172 -26.59 10.55 0.02
N ARG A 173 -27.20 10.07 1.10
CA ARG A 173 -28.67 10.04 1.30
C ARG A 173 -29.09 11.29 2.06
#